data_AF-V4PP53-F1
#
_entry.id   AF-V4PP53-F1
#
_cell.length_a   1.000
_cell.length_b   1.000
_cell.length_c   1.000
_cell.angle_alpha   90.00
_cell.angle_beta   90.00
_cell.angle_gamma   90.00
#
_symmetry.space_group_name_H-M   'P 1'
#
loop_
_entity.id
_entity.type
_entity.pdbx_description
1 polymer ?
#
loop_
_entity_poly.entity_id
_entity_poly.type
_entity_poly.pdbx_seq_one_letter_code
_entity_poly.pdbx_strand_id
1 'polypeptide(L)'
;MGQNIKEARLRRNLSADVVAGRAFTSRPTLVRIEKGDSGVGIGIYASVLQALGQLEALANIASIESDKVGQDLIAQSLPPRVRIRKTKA
;
A
#
# COMPACT_ATOMS: atom_id res chain seq x y z
N MET A 1 -2.20 8.63 2.61
CA MET A 1 -3.03 7.41 2.71
C MET A 1 -4.52 7.73 2.84
N GLY A 2 -4.98 8.40 3.90
CA GLY A 2 -6.42 8.70 4.07
C GLY A 2 -7.07 9.44 2.90
N GLN A 3 -6.41 10.46 2.37
CA GLN A 3 -6.90 11.22 1.22
C GLN A 3 -7.01 10.37 -0.06
N ASN A 4 -6.05 9.46 -0.28
CA ASN A 4 -6.08 8.51 -1.39
C ASN A 4 -7.27 7.54 -1.27
N ILE A 5 -7.60 7.10 -0.05
CA ILE A 5 -8.77 6.25 0.24
C ILE A 5 -10.06 7.02 -0.07
N LYS A 6 -10.14 8.30 0.33
CA LYS A 6 -11.28 9.16 0.02
C LYS A 6 -11.46 9.33 -1.49
N GLU A 7 -10.38 9.63 -2.22
CA GLU A 7 -10.42 9.75 -3.68
C GLU A 7 -10.80 8.43 -4.36
N ALA A 8 -10.24 7.31 -3.88
CA ALA A 8 -10.56 5.98 -4.37
C ALA A 8 -12.05 5.66 -4.22
N ARG A 9 -12.67 6.07 -3.09
CA ARG A 9 -14.11 5.94 -2.88
C ARG A 9 -14.91 6.84 -3.84
N LEU A 10 -14.53 8.11 -3.96
CA LEU A 10 -15.24 9.08 -4.81
C LEU A 10 -15.16 8.71 -6.29
N ARG A 11 -14.00 8.28 -6.79
CA ARG A 11 -13.82 7.81 -8.18
C ARG A 11 -14.70 6.60 -8.53
N ARG A 12 -15.17 5.86 -7.52
CA ARG A 12 -16.07 4.71 -7.66
C ARG A 12 -17.54 5.05 -7.40
N ASN A 13 -17.87 6.33 -7.19
CA ASN A 13 -19.23 6.80 -6.84
C ASN A 13 -19.83 6.08 -5.62
N LEU A 14 -19.01 5.70 -4.64
CA LEU A 14 -19.46 5.02 -3.43
C LEU A 14 -19.71 6.02 -2.30
N SER A 15 -20.85 5.91 -1.62
CA SER A 15 -21.09 6.69 -0.40
C SER A 15 -20.22 6.18 0.75
N ALA A 16 -20.00 7.05 1.75
CA ALA A 16 -19.28 6.67 2.96
C ALA A 16 -19.97 5.51 3.70
N ASP A 17 -21.31 5.54 3.76
CA ASP A 17 -22.11 4.49 4.42
C ASP A 17 -21.96 3.12 3.74
N VAL A 18 -21.93 3.09 2.40
CA VAL A 18 -21.76 1.85 1.64
C VAL A 18 -20.39 1.22 1.92
N VAL A 19 -19.32 2.03 1.89
CA VAL A 19 -17.97 1.51 2.17
C VAL A 19 -17.83 1.10 3.63
N ALA A 20 -18.36 1.89 4.57
CA ALA A 20 -18.31 1.56 5.99
C ALA A 20 -19.03 0.22 6.27
N GLY A 21 -20.22 0.01 5.70
CA GLY A 21 -20.95 -1.25 5.82
C GLY A 21 -20.18 -2.45 5.25
N ARG A 22 -19.60 -2.31 4.06
CA ARG A 22 -18.76 -3.36 3.45
C ARG A 22 -17.49 -3.68 4.24
N ALA A 23 -16.94 -2.69 4.92
CA ALA A 23 -15.74 -2.82 5.74
C ALA A 23 -16.03 -3.24 7.20
N PHE A 24 -17.28 -3.59 7.52
CA PHE A 24 -17.75 -3.93 8.87
C PHE A 24 -17.38 -2.86 9.91
N THR A 25 -17.52 -1.58 9.53
CA THR A 25 -17.20 -0.43 10.39
C THR A 25 -18.30 0.63 10.33
N SER A 26 -18.11 1.74 11.03
CA SER A 26 -19.06 2.85 11.08
C SER A 26 -18.63 4.01 10.18
N ARG A 27 -19.61 4.82 9.73
CA ARG A 27 -19.34 6.04 8.96
C ARG A 27 -18.36 6.99 9.68
N PRO A 28 -18.48 7.26 11.00
CA PRO A 28 -17.48 8.05 11.72
C PRO A 28 -16.06 7.47 11.64
N THR A 29 -15.90 6.15 11.76
CA THR A 29 -14.59 5.50 11.63
C THR A 29 -14.02 5.65 10.22
N LEU A 30 -14.84 5.46 9.17
CA LEU A 30 -14.40 5.70 7.80
C LEU A 30 -13.96 7.16 7.58
N VAL A 31 -14.67 8.14 8.16
CA VAL A 31 -14.27 9.56 8.07
C VAL A 31 -12.93 9.81 8.76
N ARG A 32 -12.65 9.16 9.91
CA ARG A 32 -11.34 9.24 10.57
C ARG A 32 -10.23 8.65 9.69
N ILE A 33 -10.49 7.51 9.06
CA ILE A 33 -9.59 6.87 8.07
C ILE A 33 -9.30 7.80 6.89
N GLU A 34 -10.34 8.42 6.32
CA GLU A 34 -10.17 9.37 5.20
C GLU A 34 -9.36 10.62 5.60
N LYS A 35 -9.37 10.99 6.88
CA LYS A 35 -8.53 12.06 7.45
C LYS A 35 -7.11 11.60 7.79
N GLY A 36 -6.82 10.30 7.70
CA GLY A 36 -5.50 9.74 7.99
C GLY A 36 -5.21 9.58 9.49
N ASP A 37 -6.24 9.40 10.31
CA ASP A 37 -6.10 9.19 11.75
C ASP A 37 -5.33 7.89 12.06
N SER A 38 -4.16 8.03 12.71
CA SER A 38 -3.30 6.90 13.10
C SER A 38 -3.78 6.14 14.33
N GLY A 39 -4.75 6.69 15.08
CA GLY A 39 -5.39 6.01 16.20
C GLY A 39 -6.39 4.92 15.77
N VAL A 40 -6.69 4.82 14.47
CA VAL A 40 -7.51 3.73 13.92
C VAL A 40 -6.62 2.53 13.63
N GLY A 41 -6.97 1.37 14.19
CA GLY A 41 -6.19 0.13 14.02
C GLY A 41 -6.03 -0.27 12.54
N ILE A 42 -4.85 -0.79 12.20
CA ILE A 42 -4.48 -1.16 10.82
C ILE A 42 -5.44 -2.18 10.18
N GLY A 43 -6.02 -3.08 10.99
CA GLY A 43 -7.01 -4.04 10.50
C GLY A 43 -8.27 -3.38 9.91
N ILE A 44 -8.66 -2.21 10.41
CA ILE A 44 -9.81 -1.45 9.88
C ILE A 44 -9.42 -0.73 8.59
N TYR A 45 -8.19 -0.24 8.48
CA TYR A 45 -7.66 0.26 7.19
C TYR A 45 -7.67 -0.85 6.14
N ALA A 46 -7.25 -2.06 6.50
CA ALA A 46 -7.26 -3.22 5.60
C ALA A 46 -8.69 -3.60 5.17
N SER A 47 -9.67 -3.59 6.09
CA SER A 47 -11.07 -3.89 5.74
C SER A 47 -11.67 -2.83 4.80
N VAL A 48 -11.33 -1.56 4.97
CA VAL A 48 -11.74 -0.49 4.04
C VAL A 48 -11.08 -0.67 2.67
N LEU A 49 -9.79 -1.00 2.61
CA LEU A 49 -9.11 -1.29 1.35
C LEU A 49 -9.71 -2.51 0.65
N GLN A 50 -10.07 -3.57 1.39
CA GLN A 50 -10.79 -4.72 0.86
C GLN A 50 -12.16 -4.32 0.29
N ALA A 51 -12.92 -3.49 1.00
CA ALA A 51 -14.22 -2.99 0.53
C ALA A 51 -14.12 -2.13 -0.75
N LEU A 52 -12.95 -1.53 -1.00
CA LEU A 52 -12.63 -0.78 -2.21
C LEU A 52 -11.98 -1.64 -3.32
N GLY A 53 -11.73 -2.92 -3.06
CA GLY A 53 -11.06 -3.84 -3.99
C GLY A 53 -9.56 -3.53 -4.17
N GLN A 54 -8.90 -2.98 -3.16
CA GLN A 54 -7.49 -2.56 -3.19
C GLN A 54 -6.67 -3.23 -2.08
N LEU A 55 -7.09 -4.40 -1.59
CA LEU A 55 -6.34 -5.09 -0.53
C LEU A 55 -4.92 -5.45 -0.95
N GLU A 56 -4.71 -5.85 -2.21
CA GLU A 56 -3.37 -6.19 -2.72
C GLU A 56 -2.38 -5.03 -2.65
N ALA A 57 -2.85 -3.79 -2.67
CA ALA A 57 -1.97 -2.63 -2.49
C ALA A 57 -1.27 -2.65 -1.12
N LEU A 58 -1.86 -3.29 -0.11
CA LEU A 58 -1.25 -3.48 1.20
C LEU A 58 -0.10 -4.49 1.15
N ALA A 59 -0.23 -5.55 0.37
CA ALA A 59 0.84 -6.55 0.18
C ALA A 59 2.06 -5.94 -0.53
N ASN A 60 1.82 -4.98 -1.43
CA ASN A 60 2.87 -4.35 -2.24
C ASN A 60 3.48 -3.09 -1.58
N ILE A 61 3.08 -2.73 -0.36
CA ILE A 61 3.50 -1.45 0.25
C ILE A 61 5.01 -1.36 0.54
N ALA A 62 5.67 -2.51 0.67
CA ALA A 62 7.11 -2.66 0.87
C ALA A 62 7.75 -3.49 -0.24
N SER A 63 7.22 -3.39 -1.47
CA SER A 63 7.79 -4.10 -2.61
C SER A 63 9.19 -3.58 -2.92
N ILE A 64 10.08 -4.44 -3.40
CA ILE A 64 11.47 -4.08 -3.74
C ILE A 64 11.50 -2.98 -4.81
N GLU A 65 10.53 -2.98 -5.73
CA GLU A 65 10.41 -2.00 -6.81
C GLU A 65 10.08 -0.60 -6.28
N SER A 66 9.37 -0.51 -5.14
CA SER A 66 8.96 0.75 -4.52
C SER A 66 9.90 1.21 -3.39
N ASP A 67 10.74 0.31 -2.86
CA ASP A 67 11.77 0.62 -1.86
C ASP A 67 13.04 1.21 -2.52
N LYS A 68 13.01 2.52 -2.77
CA LYS A 68 14.14 3.25 -3.35
C LYS A 68 15.41 3.16 -2.49
N VAL A 69 15.27 3.16 -1.17
CA VAL A 69 16.43 3.08 -0.26
C VAL A 69 17.05 1.69 -0.36
N GLY A 70 16.24 0.63 -0.36
CA GLY A 70 16.70 -0.73 -0.60
C GLY A 70 17.44 -0.89 -1.93
N GLN A 71 16.92 -0.28 -3.00
CA GLN A 71 17.59 -0.28 -4.31
C GLN A 71 18.94 0.44 -4.27
N ASP A 72 19.02 1.60 -3.62
CA ASP A 72 20.28 2.35 -3.50
C ASP A 72 21.34 1.58 -2.70
N LEU A 73 20.92 0.86 -1.65
CA LEU A 73 21.81 -0.01 -0.86
C LEU A 73 22.33 -1.19 -1.70
N ILE A 74 21.46 -1.82 -2.51
CA ILE A 74 21.87 -2.88 -3.44
C ILE A 74 22.86 -2.32 -4.46
N ALA A 75 22.59 -1.16 -5.04
CA ALA A 75 23.46 -0.49 -6.00
C ALA A 75 24.85 -0.22 -5.42
N GLN A 76 24.94 0.20 -4.15
CA GLN A 76 26.20 0.42 -3.45
C GLN A 76 26.97 -0.88 -3.16
N SER A 77 26.26 -1.99 -2.99
CA SER A 77 26.88 -3.31 -2.74
C SER A 77 27.39 -4.01 -4.00
N LEU A 78 27.21 -3.44 -5.21
CA LEU A 78 27.67 -4.07 -6.44
C LEU A 78 29.21 -4.20 -6.44
N PRO A 79 29.75 -5.39 -6.77
CA PRO A 79 31.18 -5.58 -6.85
C PRO A 79 31.76 -4.66 -7.94
N PRO A 80 32.87 -3.96 -7.69
CA PRO A 80 33.41 -2.96 -8.61
C PRO A 80 33.86 -3.54 -9.96
N ARG A 81 34.04 -4.86 -10.06
CA ARG A 81 34.34 -5.57 -11.31
C ARG A 81 33.73 -6.98 -11.31
N VAL A 82 33.01 -7.31 -12.38
CA VAL A 82 32.58 -8.69 -12.68
C VAL A 82 33.66 -9.36 -13.53
N ARG A 83 34.22 -10.48 -13.05
CA ARG A 83 35.18 -11.31 -13.81
C ARG A 83 34.43 -12.44 -14.52
N ILE A 84 34.44 -12.45 -15.84
CA ILE A 84 33.98 -13.59 -16.64
C ILE A 84 35.07 -14.67 -16.57
N ARG A 85 34.76 -15.83 -15.97
CA ARG A 85 35.65 -17.00 -16.05
C ARG A 85 35.59 -17.55 -17.47
N LYS A 86 36.71 -17.55 -18.19
CA LYS A 86 36.83 -18.26 -19.47
C LYS A 86 36.67 -19.75 -19.20
N THR A 87 35.60 -20.36 -19.70
CA THR A 87 35.47 -21.81 -19.79
C THR A 87 36.56 -22.31 -20.73
N LYS A 88 37.43 -23.21 -20.26
CA LYS A 88 38.41 -23.89 -21.12
C LYS A 88 37.65 -24.81 -22.08
N ALA A 89 37.90 -24.64 -23.38
CA ALA A 89 37.53 -25.59 -24.43
C ALA A 89 38.41 -26.85 -24.35
#